data_AF-A0A0K9YKN4-F1
#
_entry.id   AF-A0A0K9YKN4-F1
#
_cell.length_a   1.000
_cell.length_b   1.000
_cell.length_c   1.000
_cell.angle_alpha   90.00
_cell.angle_beta   90.00
_cell.angle_gamma   90.00
#
_symmetry.space_group_name_H-M   'P 1'
#
loop_
_entity.id
_entity.type
_entity.pdbx_description
1 polymer ?
#
loop_
_entity_poly.entity_id
_entity_poly.type
_entity_poly.pdbx_seq_one_letter_code
_entity_poly.pdbx_strand_id
1 'polypeptide(L)' 'MTQTHDVPWWLLLLLFSIAAIQGSWIFLDAKKRSRFPWLWGLWGLTSIPTPLLVYLLVVRKVWRKRGT' A
#
# COMPACT_ATOMS: atom_id res chain seq x y z
N MET A 1 20.83 31.22 -0.25
CA MET A 1 20.09 31.00 -1.51
C MET A 1 19.68 29.53 -1.53
N THR A 2 18.44 29.22 -1.19
CA THR A 2 17.94 27.84 -1.17
C THR A 2 17.74 27.38 -2.61
N GLN A 3 18.51 26.40 -3.07
CA GLN A 3 18.30 25.71 -4.34
C GLN A 3 16.91 25.08 -4.30
N THR A 4 15.97 25.60 -5.10
CA THR A 4 14.66 24.98 -5.30
C THR A 4 14.91 23.72 -6.11
N HIS A 5 14.98 22.58 -5.43
CA HIS A 5 14.98 21.28 -6.08
C HIS A 5 13.60 21.11 -6.72
N ASP A 6 13.51 21.46 -8.01
CA ASP A 6 12.30 21.26 -8.81
C ASP A 6 11.97 19.77 -8.80
N VAL A 7 10.94 19.41 -8.03
CA VAL A 7 10.45 18.03 -7.98
C VAL A 7 9.95 17.71 -9.38
N PRO A 8 10.53 16.71 -10.06
CA PRO A 8 10.13 16.43 -11.43
C PRO A 8 8.66 15.99 -11.47
N TRP A 9 7.86 16.57 -12.36
CA TRP A 9 6.45 16.19 -12.54
C TRP A 9 6.28 14.70 -12.87
N TRP A 10 7.25 14.09 -13.55
CA TRP A 10 7.22 12.65 -13.86
C TRP A 10 7.38 11.80 -12.61
N LEU A 11 8.10 12.30 -11.60
CA LEU A 11 8.27 11.61 -10.33
C LEU A 11 6.93 11.53 -9.59
N LEU A 12 6.14 12.61 -9.61
CA LEU A 12 4.78 12.61 -9.06
C LEU A 12 3.88 11.63 -9.80
N LEU A 13 3.93 11.63 -11.14
CA LEU A 13 3.16 10.70 -11.96
C LEU A 13 3.52 9.23 -11.67
N LEU A 14 4.82 8.95 -11.53
CA LEU A 14 5.33 7.63 -11.18
C LEU A 14 4.87 7.22 -9.78
N LEU A 15 4.95 8.12 -8.79
CA LEU A 15 4.52 7.86 -7.42
C LEU A 15 3.03 7.54 -7.36
N PHE A 16 2.20 8.30 -8.08
CA PHE A 16 0.76 8.06 -8.18
C PHE A 16 0.44 6.73 -8.86
N SER A 17 1.20 6.39 -9.92
CA SER A 17 1.04 5.12 -10.64
C SER A 17 1.40 3.94 -9.75
N ILE A 18 2.51 4.04 -8.99
CA ILE A 18 2.92 3.02 -8.00
C ILE A 18 1.87 2.91 -6.89
N ALA A 19 1.37 4.03 -6.36
CA ALA A 19 0.31 4.04 -5.34
C ALA A 19 -0.97 3.35 -5.85
N ALA A 20 -1.37 3.63 -7.10
CA ALA A 20 -2.54 3.02 -7.73
C ALA A 20 -2.35 1.52 -7.95
N ILE A 21 -1.18 1.09 -8.43
CA ILE A 21 -0.84 -0.32 -8.60
C ILE A 21 -0.82 -1.03 -7.23
N GLN A 22 -0.18 -0.43 -6.23
CA GLN A 22 -0.11 -0.95 -4.87
C GLN A 22 -1.50 -1.11 -4.25
N GLY A 23 -2.33 -0.07 -4.29
CA GLY A 23 -3.70 -0.11 -3.77
C GLY A 23 -4.57 -1.15 -4.49
N SER A 24 -4.45 -1.23 -5.83
CA SER A 24 -5.16 -2.23 -6.63
C SER A 24 -4.76 -3.65 -6.27
N TRP A 25 -3.46 -3.89 -6.06
CA TRP A 25 -2.93 -5.20 -5.70
C TRP A 25 -3.39 -5.62 -4.29
N ILE A 26 -3.35 -4.69 -3.33
CA ILE A 26 -3.89 -4.90 -1.98
C ILE A 26 -5.38 -5.18 -2.04
N PHE A 27 -6.15 -4.44 -2.84
CA PHE A 27 -7.59 -4.67 -2.99
C PHE A 27 -7.91 -6.07 -3.55
N LEU A 28 -7.17 -6.50 -4.58
CA LEU A 28 -7.30 -7.84 -5.18
C LEU A 28 -6.93 -8.96 -4.20
N ASP A 29 -5.85 -8.80 -3.42
CA ASP A 29 -5.43 -9.77 -2.42
C ASP A 29 -6.41 -9.80 -1.22
N ALA A 30 -6.87 -8.63 -0.78
CA ALA A 30 -7.82 -8.47 0.31
C ALA A 30 -9.18 -9.07 -0.02
N LYS A 31 -9.61 -9.05 -1.29
CA LYS A 31 -10.87 -9.71 -1.72
C LYS A 31 -10.92 -11.19 -1.34
N LYS A 32 -9.78 -11.86 -1.25
CA LYS A 32 -9.70 -13.29 -0.92
C LYS A 32 -9.52 -13.58 0.57
N ARG A 33 -9.11 -12.58 1.37
CA ARG A 33 -8.67 -12.78 2.77
C ARG A 33 -9.38 -11.88 3.80
N SER A 34 -9.98 -10.79 3.37
CA SER A 34 -10.57 -9.77 4.23
C SER A 34 -12.04 -9.52 3.88
N ARG A 35 -12.83 -9.23 4.91
CA ARG A 35 -14.26 -8.93 4.80
C ARG A 35 -14.54 -7.56 4.18
N PHE A 36 -13.58 -6.63 4.23
CA PHE A 36 -13.71 -5.27 3.72
C PHE A 36 -12.52 -4.87 2.81
N PRO A 37 -12.46 -5.40 1.57
CA PRO A 37 -11.33 -5.17 0.68
C PRO A 37 -11.17 -3.71 0.25
N TRP A 38 -12.26 -2.93 0.15
CA TRP A 38 -12.18 -1.51 -0.18
C TRP A 38 -11.38 -0.71 0.85
N LEU A 39 -11.43 -1.11 2.12
CA LEU A 39 -10.78 -0.39 3.22
C LEU A 39 -9.26 -0.47 3.02
N TRP A 40 -8.77 -1.66 2.69
CA TRP A 40 -7.36 -1.91 2.44
C TRP A 40 -6.87 -1.26 1.13
N GLY A 41 -7.71 -1.22 0.10
CA GLY A 41 -7.41 -0.48 -1.14
C GLY A 41 -7.25 1.02 -0.89
N LEU A 42 -8.22 1.66 -0.22
CA LEU A 42 -8.20 3.10 0.07
C LEU A 42 -7.07 3.47 1.03
N TRP A 43 -6.81 2.64 2.03
CA TRP A 43 -5.68 2.82 2.95
C TRP A 43 -4.33 2.64 2.23
N GLY A 44 -4.25 1.76 1.22
CA GLY A 44 -3.05 1.62 0.39
C GLY A 44 -2.64 2.89 -0.35
N LEU A 45 -3.57 3.82 -0.61
CA LEU A 45 -3.32 5.08 -1.32
C LEU A 45 -2.87 6.22 -0.41
N THR A 46 -3.06 6.15 0.91
CA THR A 46 -2.78 7.30 1.80
C THR A 46 -1.30 7.51 2.09
N SER A 47 -0.51 6.45 2.10
CA SER A 47 0.93 6.53 2.38
C SER A 47 1.66 5.33 1.79
N ILE A 48 2.88 5.52 1.32
CA ILE A 48 3.80 4.44 0.98
C ILE A 48 4.98 4.57 1.96
N PRO A 49 5.44 3.52 2.67
CA PRO A 49 5.07 2.10 2.61
C PRO A 49 4.21 1.59 3.79
N THR A 50 3.83 2.46 4.75
CA THR A 50 3.19 2.07 6.03
C THR A 50 1.95 1.17 5.91
N PRO A 51 0.97 1.45 5.01
CA PRO A 51 -0.21 0.61 4.85
C PRO A 51 0.11 -0.79 4.33
N LEU A 52 1.17 -0.93 3.52
CA LEU A 52 1.64 -2.22 3.03
C LEU A 52 2.17 -3.08 4.18
N LEU A 53 2.97 -2.50 5.07
CA LEU A 53 3.48 -3.15 6.28
C LEU A 53 2.35 -3.60 7.20
N VAL A 54 1.39 -2.72 7.49
CA VAL A 54 0.23 -3.04 8.32
C VAL A 54 -0.63 -4.13 7.69
N TYR A 55 -0.87 -4.07 6.37
CA TYR A 55 -1.63 -5.10 5.64
C TYR A 55 -0.96 -6.47 5.74
N LEU A 56 0.37 -6.55 5.52
CA LEU A 56 1.12 -7.80 5.62
C LEU A 56 1.10 -8.38 7.03
N LEU A 57 1.16 -7.55 8.07
CA LEU A 57 1.11 -8.01 9.45
C LEU A 57 -0.29 -8.49 9.85
N VAL A 58 -1.32 -7.69 9.57
CA VAL A 58 -2.70 -7.93 10.06
C VAL A 58 -3.45 -8.93 9.18
N VAL A 59 -3.41 -8.77 7.85
CA VAL A 59 -4.20 -9.57 6.91
C VAL A 59 -3.46 -10.82 6.48
N ARG A 60 -2.19 -10.69 6.11
CA ARG A 60 -1.42 -11.85 5.63
C ARG A 60 -1.01 -12.78 6.77
N LYS A 61 -1.14 -12.35 8.04
CA LYS A 61 -0.86 -13.18 9.22
C LYS A 61 0.46 -13.94 9.07
N VAL A 62 1.49 -13.28 8.52
CA VAL A 62 2.82 -13.88 8.31
C VAL A 62 3.36 -14.47 9.63
N TRP A 63 2.90 -13.93 10.75
CA TRP A 63 3.24 -14.33 12.11
C TRP A 63 2.35 -15.38 12.77
N ARG A 64 1.38 -15.98 12.07
CA ARG A 64 0.64 -17.11 12.64
C ARG A 64 1.54 -18.36 12.61
N LYS A 65 2.46 -18.42 13.58
CA LYS A 65 3.13 -19.64 13.98
C LYS A 65 2.04 -20.69 14.17
N ARG A 66 2.13 -21.78 13.42
CA ARG A 66 1.46 -23.04 13.76
C ARG A 66 2.05 -23.47 15.11
N GLY A 67 1.44 -23.04 16.20
CA GLY A 67 1.58 -23.71 17.48
C GLY A 67 0.74 -24.97 17.38
N THR A 68 1.47 -26.09 17.25
CA THR A 68 1.13 -27.47 17.64
C THR A 68 -0.31 -27.76 18.05
#